data_AF-A0A3B8VPT2-F1
#
_entry.id   AF-A0A3B8VPT2-F1
#
_cell.length_a   1.000
_cell.length_b   1.000
_cell.length_c   1.000
_cell.angle_alpha   90.00
_cell.angle_beta   90.00
_cell.angle_gamma   90.00
#
_symmetry.space_group_name_H-M   'P 1'
#
loop_
_entity.id
_entity.type
_entity.pdbx_description
1 polymer ?
#
loop_
_entity_poly.entity_id
_entity_poly.type
_entity_poly.pdbx_seq_one_letter_code
_entity_poly.pdbx_strand_id
1 'polypeptide(L)'
;TASIFARDGSGIVRVKVLPAENGSSGTIEISSRAEELGDNEGKIDASVEGDESKIAFNSKYLSEVLDVLGSGEIALETTTSSSPGVIRPLSKEGYIHVVMPMFVQW
;
A
#
# COMPACT_ATOMS: atom_id res chain seq x y z
N THR A 1 -1.45 35.03 9.92
CA THR A 1 -2.14 34.09 10.84
C THR A 1 -3.44 33.70 10.17
N ALA A 2 -3.79 32.41 10.15
CA ALA A 2 -4.77 31.76 9.24
C ALA A 2 -4.16 31.29 7.90
N SER A 3 -3.17 30.39 7.95
CA SER A 3 -2.97 29.44 6.85
C SER A 3 -4.17 28.48 6.84
N ILE A 4 -5.23 28.92 6.17
CA ILE A 4 -6.02 28.13 5.23
C ILE A 4 -5.98 26.63 5.57
N PHE A 5 -6.95 26.29 6.40
CA PHE A 5 -7.22 24.97 6.95
C PHE A 5 -7.31 23.93 5.84
N ALA A 6 -6.37 22.99 5.90
CA ALA A 6 -6.55 21.55 5.67
C ALA A 6 -7.72 21.18 4.76
N ARG A 7 -7.42 20.92 3.49
CA ARG A 7 -8.25 20.06 2.65
C ARG A 7 -7.47 19.52 1.46
N ASP A 8 -6.40 18.79 1.76
CA ASP A 8 -5.95 17.74 0.84
C ASP A 8 -6.47 16.44 1.44
N GLY A 9 -7.41 15.81 0.72
CA GLY A 9 -8.04 14.56 1.12
C GLY A 9 -6.97 13.57 1.57
N SER A 10 -7.20 12.93 2.72
CA SER A 10 -6.24 12.28 3.65
C SER A 10 -5.00 11.57 3.10
N GLY A 11 -4.93 11.28 1.80
CA GLY A 11 -3.81 10.66 1.13
C GLY A 11 -3.65 9.22 1.57
N ILE A 12 -4.66 8.63 2.22
CA ILE A 12 -4.61 7.30 2.80
C ILE A 12 -4.96 6.28 1.72
N VAL A 13 -4.04 5.33 1.51
CA VAL A 13 -4.28 4.11 0.77
C VAL A 13 -4.32 2.96 1.77
N ARG A 14 -5.47 2.30 1.88
CA ARG A 14 -5.62 1.08 2.64
C ARG A 14 -5.27 -0.09 1.75
N VAL A 15 -4.37 -0.95 2.24
CA VAL A 15 -3.96 -2.18 1.59
C VAL A 15 -4.39 -3.33 2.49
N LYS A 16 -5.21 -4.21 1.93
CA LYS A 16 -5.62 -5.46 2.58
C LYS A 16 -5.07 -6.62 1.78
N VAL A 17 -4.25 -7.43 2.44
CA VAL A 17 -3.60 -8.60 1.87
C VAL A 17 -4.40 -9.82 2.31
N LEU A 18 -4.91 -10.58 1.36
CA LEU A 18 -5.66 -11.80 1.56
C LEU A 18 -4.83 -12.98 1.02
N PRO A 19 -4.40 -13.92 1.88
CA PRO A 19 -3.74 -15.13 1.41
C PRO A 19 -4.71 -15.98 0.58
N ALA A 20 -4.14 -16.83 -0.27
CA ALA A 20 -4.92 -17.74 -1.08
C ALA A 20 -5.71 -18.75 -0.22
N GLU A 21 -7.01 -18.86 -0.46
CA GLU A 21 -7.79 -19.99 0.03
C GLU A 21 -7.88 -21.07 -1.06
N ASN A 22 -7.64 -22.33 -0.66
CA ASN A 22 -7.89 -23.52 -1.49
C ASN A 22 -7.12 -23.60 -2.83
N GLY A 23 -5.85 -23.16 -2.87
CA GLY A 23 -4.96 -23.36 -4.03
C GLY A 23 -5.08 -22.32 -5.15
N SER A 24 -5.74 -21.19 -4.89
CA SER A 24 -5.79 -20.02 -5.78
C SER A 24 -4.57 -19.11 -5.59
N SER A 25 -4.47 -18.02 -6.35
CA SER A 25 -3.55 -16.91 -6.05
C SER A 25 -4.09 -16.09 -4.87
N GLY A 26 -3.20 -15.47 -4.08
CA GLY A 26 -3.63 -14.49 -3.08
C GLY A 26 -4.14 -13.21 -3.76
N THR A 27 -4.77 -12.33 -2.98
CA THR A 27 -5.32 -11.08 -3.49
C THR A 27 -4.88 -9.91 -2.62
N ILE A 28 -4.49 -8.82 -3.27
CA ILE A 28 -4.27 -7.53 -2.63
C ILE A 28 -5.43 -6.61 -3.02
N GLU A 29 -6.18 -6.16 -2.02
CA GLU A 29 -7.22 -5.16 -2.18
C GLU A 29 -6.65 -3.79 -1.76
N ILE A 30 -6.74 -2.82 -2.66
CA ILE A 30 -6.27 -1.46 -2.45
C ILE A 30 -7.49 -0.55 -2.47
N SER A 31 -7.73 0.20 -1.40
CA SER A 31 -8.78 1.21 -1.36
C SER A 31 -8.24 2.58 -0.97
N SER A 32 -8.69 3.61 -1.66
CA SER A 32 -8.34 5.00 -1.36
C SER A 32 -9.60 5.86 -1.34
N ARG A 33 -9.66 6.79 -0.38
CA ARG A 33 -10.77 7.73 -0.23
C ARG A 33 -10.22 9.14 -0.39
N ALA A 34 -10.51 9.76 -1.52
CA ALA A 34 -10.20 11.16 -1.78
C ALA A 34 -11.51 11.98 -1.70
N GLU A 35 -11.54 12.99 -0.83
CA GLU A 35 -12.74 13.85 -0.63
C GLU A 35 -13.24 14.49 -1.94
N GLU A 36 -12.38 14.65 -2.93
CA GLU A 36 -12.69 15.31 -4.20
C GLU A 36 -12.87 14.35 -5.40
N LEU A 37 -12.35 13.12 -5.33
CA LEU A 37 -12.30 12.18 -6.46
C LEU A 37 -13.15 10.91 -6.25
N GLY A 38 -13.69 10.70 -5.04
CA GLY A 38 -14.49 9.52 -4.69
C GLY A 38 -13.68 8.39 -4.07
N ASP A 39 -14.36 7.25 -3.83
CA ASP A 39 -13.74 6.01 -3.36
C ASP A 39 -13.21 5.23 -4.58
N ASN A 40 -11.92 4.88 -4.57
CA ASN A 40 -11.31 4.03 -5.59
C ASN A 40 -10.90 2.70 -4.94
N GLU A 41 -11.39 1.60 -5.48
CA GLU A 41 -11.08 0.24 -5.05
C GLU A 41 -10.46 -0.53 -6.22
N GLY A 42 -9.30 -1.13 -5.98
CA GLY A 42 -8.61 -2.02 -6.91
C GLY A 42 -8.36 -3.38 -6.25
N LYS A 43 -8.46 -4.45 -7.04
CA LYS A 43 -8.04 -5.79 -6.64
C LYS A 43 -6.97 -6.29 -7.58
N ILE A 44 -5.92 -6.86 -7.03
CA ILE A 44 -4.76 -7.33 -7.77
C ILE A 44 -4.44 -8.74 -7.29
N ASP A 45 -4.26 -9.67 -8.23
CA ASP A 45 -3.79 -11.02 -7.92
C ASP A 45 -2.30 -10.96 -7.55
N ALA A 46 -1.93 -11.60 -6.44
CA ALA A 46 -0.55 -11.59 -5.94
C ALA A 46 -0.18 -12.93 -5.31
N SER A 47 1.10 -13.27 -5.35
CA SER A 47 1.65 -14.35 -4.53
C SER A 47 1.78 -13.85 -3.10
N VAL A 48 0.96 -14.37 -2.19
CA VAL A 48 0.94 -13.96 -0.78
C VAL A 48 1.47 -15.10 0.09
N GLU A 49 2.48 -14.80 0.88
CA GLU A 49 3.02 -15.69 1.91
C GLU A 49 2.76 -15.09 3.29
N GLY A 50 2.06 -15.84 4.15
CA GLY A 50 1.71 -15.41 5.51
C GLY A 50 0.21 -15.25 5.73
N ASP A 51 -0.15 -14.53 6.81
CA ASP A 51 -1.52 -14.33 7.26
C ASP A 51 -2.20 -13.11 6.60
N GLU A 52 -3.53 -13.00 6.75
CA GLU A 52 -4.25 -11.78 6.39
C GLU A 52 -3.67 -10.56 7.10
N SER A 53 -3.40 -9.50 6.33
CA SER A 53 -2.83 -8.26 6.85
C SER A 53 -3.59 -7.04 6.34
N LYS A 54 -3.65 -6.02 7.18
CA LYS A 54 -4.28 -4.73 6.88
C LYS A 54 -3.32 -3.62 7.28
N ILE A 55 -2.93 -2.80 6.33
CA ILE A 55 -2.01 -1.69 6.55
C ILE A 55 -2.45 -0.49 5.73
N ALA A 56 -2.25 0.71 6.25
CA ALA A 56 -2.52 1.93 5.52
C ALA A 56 -1.22 2.68 5.26
N PHE A 57 -1.07 3.19 4.06
CA PHE A 57 0.08 3.97 3.63
C PHE A 57 -0.35 5.34 3.11
N ASN A 58 0.62 6.25 3.00
CA ASN A 58 0.41 7.49 2.29
C ASN A 58 0.53 7.25 0.78
N SER A 59 -0.53 7.53 0.03
CA SER A 59 -0.62 7.52 -1.44
C SER A 59 0.57 8.19 -2.10
N LYS A 60 0.99 9.37 -1.62
CA LYS A 60 2.11 10.11 -2.20
C LYS A 60 3.39 9.29 -2.14
N TYR A 61 3.71 8.72 -0.99
CA TYR A 61 4.92 7.91 -0.83
C TYR A 61 4.85 6.61 -1.62
N LEU A 62 3.67 6.00 -1.71
CA LEU A 62 3.46 4.81 -2.53
C LEU A 62 3.64 5.10 -4.03
N SER A 63 3.09 6.21 -4.52
CA SER A 63 3.29 6.65 -5.91
C SER A 63 4.75 6.98 -6.21
N GLU A 64 5.42 7.73 -5.33
CA GLU A 64 6.83 8.08 -5.49
C GLU A 64 7.74 6.84 -5.57
N VAL A 65 7.52 5.82 -4.73
CA VAL A 65 8.32 4.59 -4.82
C VAL A 65 8.00 3.79 -6.08
N LEU A 66 6.73 3.70 -6.48
CA LEU A 66 6.35 2.97 -7.69
C LEU A 66 6.92 3.63 -8.95
N ASP A 67 6.95 4.96 -9.03
CA ASP A 67 7.58 5.71 -10.13
C ASP A 67 9.08 5.43 -10.23
N VAL A 68 9.77 5.27 -9.10
CA VAL A 68 11.20 4.93 -9.05
C VAL A 68 11.46 3.47 -9.45
N LEU A 69 10.58 2.55 -9.04
CA LEU A 69 10.71 1.13 -9.37
C LEU A 69 10.37 0.85 -10.84
N GLY A 70 9.52 1.68 -11.45
CA GLY A 70 9.12 1.55 -12.85
C GLY A 70 8.25 0.32 -13.06
N SER A 71 8.43 -0.34 -14.22
CA SER A 71 7.67 -1.53 -14.58
C SER A 71 8.33 -2.81 -14.06
N GLY A 72 7.52 -3.71 -13.51
CA GLY A 72 7.96 -5.04 -13.11
C GLY A 72 7.20 -5.55 -11.90
N GLU A 73 7.69 -6.65 -11.33
CA GLU A 73 7.17 -7.20 -10.09
C GLU A 73 7.92 -6.62 -8.89
N ILE A 74 7.17 -6.31 -7.84
CA ILE A 74 7.68 -5.78 -6.59
C ILE A 74 7.26 -6.70 -5.43
N ALA A 75 8.11 -6.81 -4.42
CA ALA A 75 7.74 -7.40 -3.15
C ALA A 75 7.34 -6.29 -2.17
N LEU A 76 6.19 -6.48 -1.53
CA LEU A 76 5.75 -5.73 -0.36
C LEU A 76 5.86 -6.63 0.87
N GLU A 77 6.74 -6.28 1.79
CA GLU A 77 6.95 -7.01 3.04
C GLU A 77 6.39 -6.19 4.20
N THR A 78 5.47 -6.78 4.97
CA THR A 78 4.84 -6.15 6.13
C THR A 78 4.78 -7.12 7.29
N THR A 79 4.95 -6.63 8.51
CA THR A 79 4.89 -7.45 9.73
C THR A 79 3.63 -7.18 10.54
N THR A 80 3.35 -5.92 10.86
CA THR A 80 2.13 -5.49 11.56
C THR A 80 1.55 -4.25 10.89
N SER A 81 0.27 -3.96 11.16
CA SER A 81 -0.43 -2.77 10.65
C SER A 81 0.18 -1.43 11.08
N SER A 82 1.03 -1.45 12.11
CA SER A 82 1.71 -0.28 12.69
C SER A 82 3.22 -0.30 12.48
N SER A 83 3.76 -1.32 11.81
CA SER A 83 5.19 -1.43 11.51
C SER A 83 5.50 -0.90 10.10
N PRO A 84 6.71 -0.38 9.87
CA PRO A 84 7.17 0.00 8.54
C PRO A 84 7.03 -1.15 7.55
N GLY A 85 6.51 -0.83 6.36
CA GLY A 85 6.51 -1.73 5.21
C GLY A 85 7.79 -1.57 4.40
N VAL A 86 8.25 -2.65 3.80
CA VAL A 86 9.40 -2.64 2.89
C VAL A 86 8.91 -2.93 1.48
N ILE A 87 9.34 -2.09 0.54
CA ILE A 87 9.06 -2.25 -0.89
C ILE A 87 10.39 -2.40 -1.63
N ARG A 88 10.50 -3.47 -2.42
CA ARG A 88 11.68 -3.75 -3.24
C ARG A 88 11.29 -4.36 -4.59
N PRO A 89 12.01 -4.08 -5.68
CA PRO A 89 11.79 -4.74 -6.95
C PRO A 89 12.31 -6.18 -6.87
N LEU A 90 11.64 -7.12 -7.55
CA LEU A 90 12.14 -8.48 -7.71
C LEU A 90 13.27 -8.58 -8.74
N SER A 91 13.35 -7.62 -9.66
CA SER A 91 14.31 -7.60 -10.78
C SER A 91 15.69 -7.03 -10.42
N LYS A 92 15.83 -6.30 -9.31
CA LYS A 92 17.05 -5.57 -8.96
C LYS A 92 17.41 -5.75 -7.50
N GLU A 93 18.54 -6.41 -7.25
CA GLU A 93 19.11 -6.51 -5.92
C GLU A 93 19.74 -5.17 -5.47
N GLY A 94 19.64 -4.85 -4.18
CA GLY A 94 20.27 -3.68 -3.57
C GLY A 94 19.42 -2.40 -3.51
N TYR A 95 18.16 -2.42 -3.97
CA TYR A 95 17.20 -1.34 -3.70
C TYR A 95 16.20 -1.77 -2.62
N ILE A 96 16.16 -1.01 -1.54
CA ILE A 96 15.21 -1.21 -0.43
C ILE A 96 14.57 0.15 -0.15
N HIS A 97 13.25 0.21 -0.20
CA HIS A 97 12.49 1.38 0.19
C HIS A 97 11.63 1.07 1.40
N VAL A 98 11.72 1.89 2.44
CA VAL A 98 10.94 1.73 3.66
C VAL A 98 9.83 2.76 3.66
N VAL A 99 8.59 2.31 3.77
CA VAL A 99 7.40 3.17 3.84
C VAL A 99 6.76 3.06 5.23
N MET A 100 6.54 4.21 5.86
CA MET A 100 5.91 4.27 7.17
C MET A 100 4.40 4.09 7.06
N PRO A 101 3.76 3.27 7.91
CA PRO A 101 2.31 3.15 7.92
C PRO A 101 1.66 4.40 8.49
N MET A 102 0.40 4.60 8.12
CA MET A 102 -0.50 5.55 8.73
C MET A 102 -1.47 4.81 9.66
N PHE A 103 -1.69 5.35 10.84
CA PHE A 103 -2.71 4.81 11.74
C PHE A 103 -4.10 5.20 11.24
N VAL A 104 -4.96 4.21 11.00
CA VAL A 104 -6.33 4.41 10.53
C VAL A 104 -7.30 3.53 11.32
N GLN A 105 -8.53 4.02 11.49
CA GLN A 105 -9.64 3.19 11.95
C GLN A 105 -10.19 2.44 10.72
N TRP A 106 -10.35 1.13 10.90
CA TRP A 106 -10.83 0.18 9.89
C TRP A 106 -12.33 -0.04 10.02
#